data_AF-A0A3B8YVL3-F1
#
_entry.id   AF-A0A3B8YVL3-F1
#
_cell.length_a   1.000
_cell.length_b   1.000
_cell.length_c   1.000
_cell.angle_alpha   90.00
_cell.angle_beta   90.00
_cell.angle_gamma   90.00
#
_symmetry.space_group_name_H-M   'P 1'
#
loop_
_entity.id
_entity.type
_entity.pdbx_description
1 polymer ?
#
loop_
_entity_poly.entity_id
_entity_poly.type
_entity_poly.pdbx_seq_one_letter_code
_entity_poly.pdbx_strand_id
1 'polypeptide(L)'
;MEHAEDSLVEDAKQVVRGVCMGGADIVPGVSGGTVALILGIYERLVTAISHVDLTLLAAVRERRIADAARHIDLRFLIALVAGIGIGVLSLAGLMHHLLEHEMPSTFGAFFGLILASTLVVARMIEDWNPTTVIAAIAGAIFAFWLTGQVPVVASPSVLYIFFSGMIAICAMILPG
;
A
#
# COMPACT_ATOMS: atom_id res chain seq x y z
N MET A 1 -20.34 -29.63 -5.85
CA MET A 1 -20.84 -28.32 -6.34
C MET A 1 -20.72 -27.29 -5.23
N GLU A 2 -21.12 -27.62 -4.00
CA GLU A 2 -20.96 -26.81 -2.77
C GLU A 2 -19.52 -26.27 -2.53
N HIS A 3 -18.49 -27.13 -2.62
CA HIS A 3 -17.08 -26.70 -2.46
C HIS A 3 -16.57 -25.72 -3.52
N ALA A 4 -17.19 -25.66 -4.71
CA ALA A 4 -16.80 -24.70 -5.74
C ALA A 4 -17.47 -23.33 -5.51
N GLU A 5 -18.71 -23.33 -5.02
CA GLU A 5 -19.43 -22.10 -4.65
C GLU A 5 -18.78 -21.38 -3.47
N ASP A 6 -18.40 -22.09 -2.41
CA ASP A 6 -17.67 -21.52 -1.27
C ASP A 6 -16.36 -20.85 -1.70
N SER A 7 -15.72 -21.44 -2.71
CA SER A 7 -14.45 -20.99 -3.24
C SER A 7 -14.57 -19.72 -4.07
N LEU A 8 -15.65 -19.59 -4.85
CA LEU A 8 -15.95 -18.38 -5.61
C LEU A 8 -16.37 -17.22 -4.70
N VAL A 9 -17.13 -17.51 -3.65
CA VAL A 9 -17.53 -16.51 -2.65
C VAL A 9 -16.29 -15.97 -1.93
N GLU A 10 -15.34 -16.83 -1.59
CA GLU A 10 -14.10 -16.39 -0.95
C GLU A 10 -13.24 -15.53 -1.88
N ASP A 11 -13.09 -15.91 -3.16
CA ASP A 11 -12.39 -15.10 -4.15
C ASP A 11 -13.05 -13.73 -4.33
N ALA A 12 -14.39 -13.68 -4.41
CA ALA A 12 -15.14 -12.44 -4.53
C ALA A 12 -14.89 -11.52 -3.33
N LYS A 13 -14.81 -12.05 -2.10
CA LYS A 13 -14.44 -11.26 -0.92
C LYS A 13 -13.03 -10.68 -1.05
N GLN A 14 -12.06 -11.45 -1.56
CA GLN A 14 -10.70 -10.93 -1.75
C GLN A 14 -10.65 -9.84 -2.83
N VAL A 15 -11.42 -9.99 -3.90
CA VAL A 15 -11.55 -8.94 -4.93
C VAL A 15 -12.14 -7.67 -4.31
N VAL A 16 -13.22 -7.76 -3.52
CA VAL A 16 -13.82 -6.59 -2.85
C VAL A 16 -12.84 -5.92 -1.90
N ARG A 17 -12.10 -6.71 -1.10
CA ARG A 17 -11.05 -6.19 -0.23
C ARG A 17 -9.95 -5.49 -1.04
N GLY A 18 -9.56 -6.06 -2.18
CA GLY A 18 -8.62 -5.45 -3.11
C GLY A 18 -9.16 -4.13 -3.66
N VAL A 19 -10.44 -4.04 -4.03
CA VAL A 19 -11.05 -2.79 -4.50
C VAL A 19 -10.97 -1.70 -3.42
N CYS A 20 -11.25 -2.04 -2.17
CA CYS A 20 -11.09 -1.13 -1.05
C CYS A 20 -9.63 -0.66 -0.88
N MET A 21 -8.66 -1.57 -0.97
CA MET A 21 -7.23 -1.23 -0.90
C MET A 21 -6.80 -0.32 -2.06
N GLY A 22 -7.14 -0.68 -3.30
CA GLY A 22 -6.79 0.12 -4.48
C GLY A 22 -7.45 1.49 -4.50
N GLY A 23 -8.67 1.60 -3.97
CA GLY A 23 -9.32 2.90 -3.79
C GLY A 23 -8.65 3.77 -2.73
N ALA A 24 -8.16 3.17 -1.64
CA ALA A 24 -7.38 3.88 -0.63
C ALA A 24 -6.04 4.39 -1.20
N ASP A 25 -5.34 3.60 -2.01
CA ASP A 25 -4.03 3.96 -2.56
C ASP A 25 -4.08 5.15 -3.55
N ILE A 26 -5.26 5.49 -4.10
CA ILE A 26 -5.43 6.70 -4.92
C ILE A 26 -5.58 7.97 -4.07
N VAL A 27 -6.07 7.84 -2.83
CA VAL A 27 -6.41 8.97 -1.97
C VAL A 27 -5.22 9.32 -1.07
N PRO A 28 -4.61 10.51 -1.22
CA PRO A 28 -3.54 10.94 -0.33
C PRO A 28 -3.95 10.93 1.14
N GLY A 29 -3.09 10.35 1.98
CA GLY A 29 -3.33 10.22 3.42
C GLY A 29 -4.11 8.96 3.83
N VAL A 30 -4.48 8.09 2.88
CA VAL A 30 -5.08 6.77 3.16
C VAL A 30 -4.11 5.68 2.69
N SER A 31 -3.80 4.70 3.55
CA SER A 31 -2.88 3.60 3.22
C SER A 31 -3.65 2.31 2.92
N GLY A 32 -3.39 1.70 1.76
CA GLY A 32 -3.90 0.37 1.43
C GLY A 32 -3.45 -0.71 2.44
N GLY A 33 -2.27 -0.57 3.03
CA GLY A 33 -1.80 -1.45 4.12
C GLY A 33 -2.65 -1.34 5.38
N THR A 34 -3.05 -0.13 5.78
CA THR A 34 -3.98 0.09 6.90
C THR A 34 -5.39 -0.46 6.58
N VAL A 35 -5.86 -0.31 5.34
CA VAL A 35 -7.12 -0.94 4.88
C VAL A 35 -7.02 -2.46 4.93
N ALA A 36 -5.91 -3.06 4.51
CA ALA A 36 -5.67 -4.50 4.63
C ALA A 36 -5.71 -4.99 6.08
N LEU A 37 -5.18 -4.19 7.02
CA LEU A 37 -5.21 -4.47 8.45
C LEU A 37 -6.64 -4.43 8.99
N ILE A 38 -7.40 -3.37 8.69
CA ILE A 38 -8.81 -3.21 9.09
C ILE A 38 -9.67 -4.35 8.54
N LEU A 39 -9.41 -4.79 7.30
CA LEU A 39 -10.14 -5.88 6.65
C LEU A 39 -9.70 -7.29 7.10
N GLY A 40 -8.70 -7.37 7.98
CA GLY A 40 -8.20 -8.61 8.58
C GLY A 40 -7.38 -9.48 7.62
N ILE A 41 -6.84 -8.91 6.54
CA ILE A 41 -6.05 -9.64 5.53
C ILE A 41 -4.56 -9.31 5.54
N TYR A 42 -4.14 -8.34 6.36
CA TYR A 42 -2.75 -7.88 6.41
C TYR A 42 -1.75 -9.01 6.70
N GLU A 43 -1.98 -9.80 7.75
CA GLU A 43 -1.11 -10.93 8.11
C GLU A 43 -0.99 -11.95 6.97
N ARG A 44 -2.12 -12.27 6.33
CA ARG A 44 -2.15 -13.19 5.18
C ARG A 44 -1.38 -12.63 3.99
N LEU A 45 -1.52 -11.33 3.71
CA LEU A 45 -0.80 -10.63 2.65
C LEU A 45 0.72 -10.63 2.88
N VAL A 46 1.15 -10.19 4.06
CA VAL A 46 2.58 -10.16 4.41
C VAL A 46 3.17 -11.56 4.40
N THR A 47 2.43 -12.56 4.91
CA THR A 47 2.84 -13.96 4.87
C THR A 47 2.94 -14.48 3.43
N ALA A 48 1.97 -14.19 2.56
CA ALA A 48 2.02 -14.61 1.16
C ALA A 48 3.23 -14.00 0.43
N ILE A 49 3.54 -12.72 0.68
CA ILE A 49 4.70 -12.03 0.10
C ILE A 49 6.02 -12.55 0.68
N SER A 50 6.09 -12.87 1.97
CA SER A 50 7.32 -13.38 2.61
C SER A 50 7.72 -14.77 2.11
N HIS A 51 6.78 -15.54 1.58
CA HIS A 51 7.03 -16.83 0.91
C HIS A 51 7.57 -16.69 -0.52
N VAL A 52 7.82 -15.47 -1.01
CA VAL A 52 8.63 -15.24 -2.22
C VAL A 52 10.11 -15.45 -1.87
N ASP A 53 10.47 -16.71 -1.68
CA ASP A 53 11.76 -17.15 -1.15
C ASP A 53 12.48 -18.14 -2.09
N LEU A 54 13.60 -18.70 -1.61
CA LEU A 54 14.35 -19.73 -2.35
C LEU A 54 13.54 -21.02 -2.54
N THR A 55 12.57 -21.30 -1.67
CA THR A 55 11.69 -22.48 -1.77
C THR A 55 10.76 -22.35 -2.97
N LEU A 56 10.17 -21.16 -3.17
CA LEU A 56 9.41 -20.84 -4.38
C LEU A 56 10.27 -21.06 -5.64
N LEU A 57 11.49 -20.51 -5.64
CA LEU A 57 12.39 -20.60 -6.79
C LEU A 57 12.78 -22.06 -7.11
N ALA A 58 13.04 -22.87 -6.08
CA ALA A 58 13.31 -24.29 -6.23
C ALA A 58 12.10 -25.05 -6.81
N ALA A 59 10.90 -24.81 -6.27
CA ALA A 59 9.67 -25.43 -6.76
C ALA A 59 9.38 -25.07 -8.22
N VAL A 60 9.60 -23.81 -8.63
CA VAL A 60 9.47 -23.38 -10.04
C VAL A 60 10.52 -24.05 -10.92
N ARG A 61 11.78 -24.14 -10.47
CA ARG A 61 12.87 -24.80 -11.21
C ARG A 61 12.60 -26.29 -11.43
N GLU A 62 12.02 -26.96 -10.44
CA GLU A 62 11.59 -28.38 -10.49
C GLU A 62 10.27 -28.58 -11.26
N ARG A 63 9.69 -27.53 -11.83
CA ARG A 63 8.38 -27.53 -12.52
C ARG A 63 7.19 -27.94 -11.64
N ARG A 64 7.32 -27.80 -10.32
CA ARG A 64 6.28 -28.09 -9.33
C ARG A 64 5.37 -26.86 -9.13
N ILE A 65 4.72 -26.43 -10.22
CA ILE A 65 3.95 -25.17 -10.27
C ILE A 65 2.80 -25.16 -9.25
N ALA A 66 2.13 -26.28 -9.04
CA ALA A 66 1.06 -26.38 -8.04
C ALA A 66 1.56 -26.21 -6.60
N ASP A 67 2.80 -26.61 -6.31
CA ASP A 67 3.40 -26.43 -4.98
C ASP A 67 3.86 -24.99 -4.82
N ALA A 68 4.49 -24.42 -5.85
CA ALA A 68 4.86 -23.01 -5.90
C ALA A 68 3.63 -22.10 -5.70
N ALA A 69 2.51 -22.38 -6.39
CA ALA A 69 1.29 -21.59 -6.27
C ALA A 69 0.65 -21.68 -4.87
N ARG A 70 0.74 -22.84 -4.21
CA ARG A 70 0.24 -23.01 -2.84
C ARG A 70 1.15 -22.33 -1.80
N HIS A 71 2.47 -22.35 -2.02
CA HIS A 71 3.47 -21.78 -1.13
C HIS A 71 3.26 -20.27 -0.91
N ILE A 72 2.94 -19.53 -1.97
CA ILE A 72 2.71 -18.07 -1.89
C ILE A 72 1.23 -17.68 -1.80
N ASP A 73 0.32 -18.64 -1.59
CA ASP A 73 -1.13 -18.40 -1.65
C ASP A 73 -1.54 -17.61 -2.92
N LEU A 74 -1.09 -18.11 -4.09
CA LEU A 74 -1.17 -17.39 -5.36
C LEU A 74 -2.61 -17.00 -5.72
N ARG A 75 -3.59 -17.83 -5.34
CA ARG A 75 -5.01 -17.55 -5.59
C ARG A 75 -5.49 -16.31 -4.84
N PHE A 76 -5.12 -16.17 -3.57
CA PHE A 76 -5.40 -14.98 -2.78
C PHE A 76 -4.73 -13.74 -3.39
N LEU A 77 -3.44 -13.85 -3.73
CA LEU A 77 -2.70 -12.73 -4.32
C LEU A 77 -3.31 -12.26 -5.64
N ILE A 78 -3.67 -13.19 -6.54
CA ILE A 78 -4.30 -12.84 -7.81
C ILE A 78 -5.65 -12.16 -7.60
N ALA A 79 -6.51 -12.71 -6.75
CA ALA A 79 -7.82 -12.11 -6.46
C ALA A 79 -7.68 -10.71 -5.84
N LEU A 80 -6.74 -10.54 -4.90
CA LEU A 80 -6.48 -9.26 -4.25
C LEU A 80 -5.93 -8.24 -5.24
N VAL A 81 -4.90 -8.59 -6.02
CA VAL A 81 -4.29 -7.70 -7.02
C VAL A 81 -5.28 -7.33 -8.12
N ALA A 82 -6.12 -8.27 -8.55
CA ALA A 82 -7.20 -7.97 -9.47
C ALA A 82 -8.18 -6.95 -8.87
N GLY A 83 -8.55 -7.13 -7.59
CA GLY A 83 -9.35 -6.16 -6.85
C GLY A 83 -8.70 -4.78 -6.77
N ILE A 84 -7.41 -4.71 -6.40
CA ILE A 84 -6.64 -3.46 -6.35
C ILE A 84 -6.66 -2.77 -7.70
N GLY A 85 -6.38 -3.51 -8.79
CA GLY A 85 -6.42 -2.98 -10.14
C GLY A 85 -7.81 -2.43 -10.51
N ILE A 86 -8.89 -3.15 -10.17
CA ILE A 86 -10.26 -2.68 -10.38
C ILE A 86 -10.54 -1.41 -9.57
N GLY A 87 -10.15 -1.37 -8.30
CA GLY A 87 -10.30 -0.19 -7.42
C GLY A 87 -9.57 1.02 -7.98
N VAL A 88 -8.31 0.84 -8.39
CA VAL A 88 -7.51 1.89 -9.00
C VAL A 88 -8.14 2.39 -10.29
N LEU A 89 -8.43 1.50 -11.23
CA LEU A 89 -8.94 1.90 -12.54
C LEU A 89 -10.34 2.53 -12.47
N SER A 90 -11.21 2.04 -11.57
CA SER A 90 -12.56 2.58 -11.39
C SER A 90 -12.57 3.96 -10.76
N LEU A 91 -11.66 4.23 -9.81
CA LEU A 91 -11.60 5.51 -9.11
C LEU A 91 -10.63 6.51 -9.76
N ALA A 92 -9.71 6.07 -10.62
CA ALA A 92 -8.77 6.96 -11.32
C ALA A 92 -9.48 8.04 -12.13
N GLY A 93 -10.55 7.69 -12.86
CA GLY A 93 -11.33 8.65 -13.64
C GLY A 93 -12.05 9.68 -12.77
N LEU A 94 -12.63 9.23 -11.65
CA LEU A 94 -13.26 10.12 -10.66
C LEU A 94 -12.22 11.07 -10.05
N MET A 95 -11.07 10.55 -9.64
CA MET A 95 -10.00 11.35 -9.06
C MET A 95 -9.48 12.39 -10.04
N HIS A 96 -9.28 12.01 -11.30
CA HIS A 96 -8.87 12.92 -12.36
C HIS A 96 -9.91 14.04 -12.54
N HIS A 97 -11.20 13.70 -12.60
CA HIS A 97 -12.27 14.70 -12.70
C HIS A 97 -12.29 15.67 -11.52
N LEU A 98 -12.17 15.14 -10.29
CA LEU A 98 -12.14 15.94 -9.05
C LEU A 98 -10.93 16.89 -9.02
N LEU A 99 -9.75 16.42 -9.44
CA LEU A 99 -8.55 17.25 -9.49
C LEU A 99 -8.62 18.34 -10.58
N GLU A 100 -9.33 18.09 -11.68
CA GLU A 100 -9.49 19.08 -12.75
C GLU A 100 -10.59 20.11 -12.47
N HIS A 101 -11.73 19.70 -11.91
CA HIS A 101 -12.92 20.54 -11.79
C HIS A 101 -13.15 21.07 -10.36
N GLU A 102 -12.70 20.33 -9.33
CA GLU A 102 -12.96 20.61 -7.91
C GLU A 102 -11.67 20.69 -7.08
N MET A 103 -10.56 21.09 -7.72
CA MET A 103 -9.21 21.07 -7.15
C MET A 103 -9.10 21.66 -5.72
N PRO A 104 -9.69 22.84 -5.40
CA PRO A 104 -9.57 23.41 -4.06
C PRO A 104 -10.24 22.53 -2.99
N SER A 105 -11.41 21.97 -3.29
CA SER A 105 -12.19 21.11 -2.41
C SER A 105 -11.46 19.77 -2.19
N THR A 106 -10.94 19.18 -3.26
CA THR A 106 -10.19 17.92 -3.22
C THR A 106 -8.91 18.05 -2.40
N PHE A 107 -8.10 19.09 -2.62
CA PHE A 107 -6.92 19.32 -1.78
C PHE A 107 -7.28 19.67 -0.34
N GLY A 108 -8.39 20.38 -0.11
CA GLY A 108 -8.89 20.62 1.25
C GLY A 108 -9.22 19.31 1.98
N ALA A 109 -9.85 18.36 1.29
CA ALA A 109 -10.15 17.04 1.85
C ALA A 109 -8.86 16.24 2.16
N PHE A 110 -7.88 16.21 1.25
CA PHE A 110 -6.60 15.54 1.46
C PHE A 110 -5.81 16.16 2.61
N PHE A 111 -5.76 17.49 2.67
CA PHE A 111 -5.14 18.19 3.78
C PHE A 111 -5.80 17.84 5.11
N GLY A 112 -7.14 17.79 5.14
CA GLY A 112 -7.89 17.36 6.32
C GLY A 112 -7.56 15.93 6.76
N LEU A 113 -7.47 14.98 5.83
CA LEU A 113 -7.07 13.59 6.11
C LEU A 113 -5.65 13.50 6.67
N ILE A 114 -4.69 14.17 6.03
CA ILE A 114 -3.29 14.20 6.46
C ILE A 114 -3.16 14.83 7.86
N LEU A 115 -3.87 15.95 8.09
CA LEU A 115 -3.89 16.61 9.40
C LEU A 115 -4.48 15.69 10.47
N ALA A 116 -5.61 15.03 10.18
CA ALA A 116 -6.24 14.09 11.11
C ALA A 116 -5.30 12.92 11.45
N SER A 117 -4.65 12.32 10.45
CA SER A 117 -3.65 11.26 10.66
C SER A 117 -2.49 11.75 11.54
N THR A 118 -1.96 12.93 11.25
CA THR A 118 -0.88 13.54 12.05
C THR A 118 -1.30 13.77 13.51
N LEU A 119 -2.53 14.21 13.75
CA LEU A 119 -3.09 14.39 15.09
C LEU A 119 -3.28 13.06 15.83
N VAL A 120 -3.69 12.00 15.14
CA VAL A 120 -3.78 10.66 15.72
C VAL A 120 -2.40 10.17 16.14
N VAL A 121 -1.40 10.26 15.27
CA VAL A 121 -0.01 9.90 15.59
C VAL A 121 0.52 10.71 16.76
N ALA A 122 0.27 12.02 16.78
CA ALA A 122 0.67 12.90 17.88
C ALA A 122 0.06 12.50 19.23
N ARG A 123 -1.15 11.91 19.24
CA ARG A 123 -1.81 11.39 20.45
C ARG A 123 -1.31 10.01 20.89
N MET A 124 -0.63 9.27 20.01
CA MET A 124 0.02 8.00 20.35
C MET A 124 1.36 8.21 21.08
N ILE A 125 1.88 9.43 21.08
CA ILE A 125 3.09 9.80 21.82
C ILE A 125 2.74 9.96 23.30
N GLU A 126 3.24 9.06 24.14
CA GLU A 126 2.98 9.06 25.60
C GLU A 126 3.60 10.27 26.31
N ASP A 127 4.84 10.63 25.96
CA ASP A 127 5.61 11.70 26.61
C ASP A 127 6.11 12.78 25.63
N TRP A 128 5.54 13.97 25.75
CA TRP A 128 6.02 15.18 25.08
C TRP A 128 7.17 15.83 25.87
N ASN A 129 8.32 15.17 25.86
CA ASN A 129 9.56 15.71 26.42
C ASN A 129 10.31 16.60 25.40
N PRO A 130 11.31 17.40 25.84
CA PRO A 130 12.06 18.27 24.94
C PRO A 130 12.75 17.53 23.78
N THR A 131 13.21 16.30 24.01
CA THR A 131 13.82 15.46 22.97
C THR A 131 12.81 15.09 21.88
N THR A 132 11.59 14.68 22.25
CA THR A 132 10.51 14.36 21.33
C THR A 132 10.12 15.59 20.49
N VAL A 133 10.02 16.75 21.12
CA VAL A 133 9.70 18.01 20.43
C VAL A 133 10.80 18.40 19.45
N ILE A 134 12.07 18.31 19.86
CA ILE A 134 13.22 18.59 18.98
C ILE A 134 13.24 17.61 17.80
N ALA A 135 13.01 16.32 18.05
CA ALA A 135 12.95 15.31 16.99
C ALA A 135 11.80 15.57 16.00
N ALA A 136 10.62 15.95 16.50
CA ALA A 136 9.47 16.29 15.66
C ALA A 136 9.75 17.52 14.79
N ILE A 137 10.33 18.58 15.36
CA ILE A 137 10.71 19.78 14.60
C ILE A 137 11.79 19.46 13.57
N ALA A 138 12.83 18.72 13.97
CA ALA A 138 13.90 18.31 13.06
C ALA A 138 13.36 17.45 11.90
N GLY A 139 12.44 16.52 12.20
CA GLY A 139 11.75 15.72 11.19
C GLY A 139 10.90 16.56 10.25
N ALA A 140 10.14 17.53 10.77
CA ALA A 140 9.33 18.44 9.95
C ALA A 140 10.19 19.32 9.03
N ILE A 141 11.30 19.87 9.54
CA ILE A 141 12.27 20.64 8.75
C ILE A 141 12.90 19.74 7.69
N PHE A 142 13.32 18.54 8.04
CA PHE A 142 13.90 17.59 7.10
C PHE A 142 12.91 17.21 5.99
N ALA A 143 11.66 16.91 6.34
CA ALA A 143 10.61 16.61 5.37
C ALA A 143 10.34 17.79 4.43
N PHE A 144 10.25 19.01 4.96
CA PHE A 144 10.08 20.22 4.16
C PHE A 144 11.27 20.47 3.23
N TRP A 145 12.50 20.29 3.72
CA TRP A 145 13.71 20.41 2.91
C TRP A 145 13.74 19.35 1.80
N LEU A 146 13.38 18.11 2.12
CA LEU A 146 13.38 16.98 1.19
C LEU A 146 12.36 17.16 0.07
N THR A 147 11.14 17.62 0.38
CA THR A 147 10.09 17.84 -0.62
C THR A 147 10.34 19.06 -1.50
N GLY A 148 11.11 20.05 -1.01
CA GLY A 148 11.53 21.22 -1.78
C GLY A 148 12.69 20.97 -2.75
N GLN A 149 13.30 19.79 -2.75
CA GLN A 149 14.38 19.47 -3.69
C GLN A 149 13.82 19.32 -5.11
N VAL A 150 14.52 19.88 -6.10
CA VAL A 150 14.23 19.58 -7.51
C VAL A 150 14.46 18.09 -7.73
N PRO A 151 13.54 17.36 -8.40
CA PRO A 151 13.73 15.95 -8.68
C PRO A 151 15.09 15.74 -9.33
N VAL A 152 15.98 15.02 -8.64
CA VAL A 152 17.28 14.66 -9.20
C VAL A 152 16.98 13.74 -10.38
N VAL A 153 17.07 14.28 -11.59
CA VAL A 153 16.96 13.50 -12.82
C VAL A 153 18.25 12.70 -12.97
N ALA A 154 18.43 11.72 -12.09
CA ALA A 154 19.49 10.74 -12.21
C ALA A 154 19.25 10.00 -13.53
N SER A 155 20.32 9.75 -14.29
CA SER A 155 20.25 8.81 -15.41
C SER A 155 19.65 7.50 -14.89
N PRO A 156 18.47 7.06 -15.38
CA PRO A 156 17.74 5.94 -14.80
C PRO A 156 18.54 4.65 -15.03
N SER A 157 19.42 4.33 -14.09
CA SER A 157 20.14 3.06 -14.05
C SER A 157 19.25 2.02 -13.38
N VAL A 158 19.42 0.75 -13.77
CA VAL A 158 18.67 -0.37 -13.16
C VAL A 158 18.89 -0.44 -11.65
N LEU A 159 20.11 -0.16 -11.18
CA LEU A 159 20.42 -0.14 -9.75
C LEU A 159 19.68 0.98 -9.02
N TYR A 160 19.62 2.19 -9.61
CA TYR A 160 18.89 3.30 -9.01
C TYR A 160 17.40 2.96 -8.84
N ILE A 161 16.76 2.44 -9.89
CA ILE A 161 15.34 2.05 -9.88
C ILE A 161 15.09 0.91 -8.88
N PHE A 162 16.02 -0.06 -8.81
CA PHE A 162 15.92 -1.18 -7.88
C PHE A 162 15.91 -0.72 -6.42
N PHE A 163 16.90 0.09 -6.01
CA PHE A 163 16.97 0.57 -4.63
C PHE A 163 15.84 1.55 -4.28
N SER A 164 15.44 2.43 -5.21
CA SER A 164 14.29 3.31 -4.96
C SER A 164 12.99 2.52 -4.81
N GLY A 165 12.78 1.51 -5.66
CA GLY A 165 11.61 0.63 -5.59
C GLY A 165 11.58 -0.18 -4.29
N MET A 166 12.73 -0.68 -3.84
CA MET A 166 12.85 -1.40 -2.57
C MET A 166 12.45 -0.52 -1.37
N ILE A 167 12.90 0.74 -1.32
CA ILE A 167 12.51 1.65 -0.24
C ILE A 167 11.01 2.00 -0.34
N ALA A 168 10.51 2.27 -1.55
CA ALA A 168 9.11 2.62 -1.78
C ALA A 168 8.15 1.50 -1.38
N ILE A 169 8.46 0.24 -1.72
CA ILE A 169 7.58 -0.89 -1.39
C ILE A 169 7.55 -1.17 0.11
N CYS A 170 8.67 -1.00 0.82
CA CYS A 170 8.71 -1.11 2.28
C CYS A 170 7.80 -0.06 2.95
N ALA A 171 7.82 1.18 2.45
CA ALA A 171 6.94 2.25 2.95
C ALA A 171 5.46 2.00 2.62
N MET A 172 5.16 1.40 1.46
CA MET A 172 3.78 1.15 1.01
C MET A 172 3.11 -0.02 1.72
N ILE A 173 3.87 -1.08 2.04
CA ILE A 173 3.33 -2.29 2.70
C ILE A 173 3.07 -2.06 4.19
N LEU A 174 3.90 -1.27 4.87
CA LEU A 174 3.75 -1.03 6.30
C LEU A 174 2.43 -0.28 6.57
N PRO A 175 1.56 -0.77 7.47
CA PRO A 175 0.36 -0.06 7.85
C PRO A 175 0.78 1.24 8.53
N GLY A 176 0.24 2.35 8.01
CA GLY A 176 0.44 3.69 8.55
C GLY A 176 -0.52 4.01 9.68
#